data_AF-A0A0G0RP59-F1
#
_entry.id   AF-A0A0G0RP59-F1
#
_cell.length_a   1.000
_cell.length_b   1.000
_cell.length_c   1.000
_cell.angle_alpha   90.00
_cell.angle_beta   90.00
_cell.angle_gamma   90.00
#
_symmetry.space_group_name_H-M   'P 1'
#
loop_
_entity.id
_entity.type
_entity.pdbx_description
1 polymer ?
#
loop_
_entity_poly.entity_id
_entity_poly.type
_entity_poly.pdbx_seq_one_letter_code
_entity_poly.pdbx_strand_id
1 'polypeptide(L)'
;MKKCVRCQKEKPYCDFPKDKQTKDKLNSWCKKCKSDWNKSSLSYKKYRKEWVEKNKEYIRIATKKWAIKNGKKYRTEKEQKYGLGIGTIQRYGVKIALFVYDRAERKCEQCGGENDLTIHHLDQQGRNFENRGLQPNNDIENLVVWCRRCHGSFHGKQNKGIKKSKKKVG
;
A
#
# COMPACT_ATOMS: atom_id res chain seq x y z
N MET A 1 -42.68 -8.16 -9.09
CA MET A 1 -41.95 -7.83 -10.35
C MET A 1 -40.98 -6.69 -10.07
N LYS A 2 -39.90 -6.55 -10.84
CA LYS A 2 -38.98 -5.40 -10.75
C LYS A 2 -38.54 -4.98 -12.15
N LYS A 3 -38.43 -3.66 -12.39
CA LYS A 3 -37.93 -3.10 -13.65
C LYS A 3 -36.41 -2.98 -13.62
N CYS A 4 -35.73 -3.53 -14.62
CA CYS A 4 -34.28 -3.40 -14.75
C CYS A 4 -33.91 -2.00 -15.24
N VAL A 5 -33.07 -1.26 -14.50
CA VAL A 5 -32.67 0.11 -14.88
C VAL A 5 -31.81 0.15 -16.15
N ARG A 6 -31.13 -0.95 -16.51
CA ARG A 6 -30.27 -1.01 -17.70
C ARG A 6 -31.02 -1.30 -18.99
N CYS A 7 -31.88 -2.32 -19.01
CA CYS A 7 -32.62 -2.72 -20.22
C CYS A 7 -34.10 -2.30 -20.22
N GLN A 8 -34.56 -1.65 -19.14
CA GLN A 8 -35.91 -1.11 -18.98
C GLN A 8 -37.05 -2.14 -19.03
N LYS A 9 -36.76 -3.44 -18.99
CA LYS A 9 -37.76 -4.52 -18.96
C LYS A 9 -38.16 -4.89 -17.53
N GLU A 10 -39.46 -5.18 -17.33
CA GLU A 10 -39.96 -5.78 -16.09
C GLU A 10 -39.69 -7.28 -16.06
N LYS A 11 -39.23 -7.77 -14.91
CA LYS A 11 -38.80 -9.16 -14.73
C LYS A 11 -39.18 -9.68 -13.34
N PRO A 12 -39.28 -11.01 -13.15
CA PRO A 12 -39.49 -11.58 -11.84
C PRO A 12 -38.31 -11.26 -10.90
N TYR A 13 -38.55 -11.22 -9.59
CA TYR A 13 -37.50 -10.89 -8.62
C TYR A 13 -36.32 -11.87 -8.67
N CYS A 14 -36.55 -13.14 -9.04
CA CYS A 14 -35.51 -14.14 -9.22
C CYS A 14 -34.52 -13.83 -10.36
N ASP A 15 -34.86 -12.91 -11.27
CA ASP A 15 -34.00 -12.44 -12.37
C ASP A 15 -33.02 -11.34 -11.95
N PHE A 16 -33.03 -10.93 -10.68
CA PHE A 16 -32.14 -9.93 -10.13
C PHE A 16 -31.12 -10.59 -9.17
N PRO A 17 -29.81 -10.29 -9.30
CA PRO A 17 -28.82 -10.74 -8.32
C PRO A 17 -29.10 -10.17 -6.93
N LYS A 18 -28.74 -10.91 -5.88
CA LYS A 18 -28.82 -10.41 -4.50
C LYS A 18 -27.80 -9.28 -4.28
N ASP A 19 -28.21 -8.24 -3.58
CA ASP A 19 -27.38 -7.09 -3.23
C ASP A 19 -27.65 -6.66 -1.79
N LYS A 20 -26.71 -6.92 -0.87
CA LYS A 20 -26.93 -6.66 0.56
C LYS A 20 -27.01 -5.16 0.90
N GLN A 21 -26.62 -4.28 -0.02
CA GLN A 21 -26.61 -2.83 0.21
C GLN A 21 -27.95 -2.16 -0.12
N THR A 22 -28.86 -2.83 -0.85
CA THR A 22 -30.16 -2.27 -1.19
C THR A 22 -31.25 -2.71 -0.20
N LYS A 23 -32.26 -1.85 0.01
CA LYS A 23 -33.39 -2.11 0.93
C LYS A 23 -34.12 -3.42 0.63
N ASP A 24 -34.29 -3.74 -0.66
CA ASP A 24 -34.98 -4.94 -1.14
C ASP A 24 -34.06 -6.16 -1.32
N LYS A 25 -32.77 -6.02 -0.95
CA LYS A 25 -31.73 -7.05 -1.10
C LYS A 25 -31.51 -7.53 -2.55
N LEU A 26 -31.93 -6.75 -3.56
CA LEU A 26 -31.82 -7.07 -4.98
C LEU A 26 -31.17 -5.93 -5.77
N ASN A 27 -30.24 -6.28 -6.65
CA ASN A 27 -29.58 -5.31 -7.52
C ASN A 27 -30.59 -4.59 -8.44
N SER A 28 -30.26 -3.38 -8.90
CA SER A 28 -31.09 -2.61 -9.82
C SER A 28 -31.04 -3.13 -11.27
N TRP A 29 -30.05 -3.96 -11.60
CA TRP A 29 -29.87 -4.57 -12.92
C TRP A 29 -30.22 -6.06 -12.88
N CYS A 30 -30.88 -6.56 -13.94
CA CYS A 30 -31.13 -7.99 -14.06
C CYS A 30 -29.84 -8.79 -14.29
N LYS A 31 -29.87 -10.09 -14.01
CA LYS A 31 -28.75 -11.04 -14.14
C LYS A 31 -28.06 -10.96 -15.50
N LYS A 32 -28.84 -10.87 -16.59
CA LYS A 32 -28.30 -10.73 -17.97
C LYS A 32 -27.47 -9.45 -18.12
N CYS A 33 -28.06 -8.29 -17.82
CA CYS A 33 -27.36 -7.01 -17.95
C CYS A 33 -26.11 -6.93 -17.06
N LYS A 34 -26.18 -7.51 -15.85
CA LYS A 34 -25.01 -7.60 -14.96
C LYS A 34 -23.93 -8.52 -15.53
N SER A 35 -24.31 -9.66 -16.11
CA SER A 35 -23.38 -10.58 -16.78
C SER A 35 -22.69 -9.91 -17.98
N ASP A 36 -23.45 -9.22 -18.84
CA ASP A 36 -22.92 -8.53 -20.00
C ASP A 36 -21.92 -7.42 -19.60
N TRP A 37 -22.26 -6.65 -18.56
CA TRP A 37 -21.36 -5.66 -17.97
C TRP A 37 -20.09 -6.28 -17.37
N ASN A 38 -20.22 -7.40 -16.65
CA ASN A 38 -19.07 -8.09 -16.10
C ASN A 38 -18.17 -8.62 -17.22
N LYS A 39 -18.74 -9.17 -18.30
CA LYS A 39 -17.98 -9.62 -19.48
C LYS A 39 -17.25 -8.47 -20.15
N SER A 40 -17.90 -7.32 -20.35
CA SER A 40 -17.22 -6.15 -20.92
C SER A 40 -16.12 -5.60 -20.00
N SER A 41 -16.35 -5.60 -18.68
CA SER A 41 -15.33 -5.22 -17.69
C SER A 41 -14.15 -6.20 -17.68
N LEU A 42 -14.39 -7.50 -17.78
CA LEU A 42 -13.35 -8.52 -17.90
C LEU A 42 -12.57 -8.36 -19.21
N SER A 43 -13.25 -8.11 -20.32
CA SER A 43 -12.63 -7.79 -21.61
C SER A 43 -11.74 -6.56 -21.49
N TYR A 44 -12.21 -5.50 -20.83
CA TYR A 44 -11.41 -4.30 -20.58
C TYR A 44 -10.19 -4.57 -19.69
N LYS A 45 -10.35 -5.36 -18.62
CA LYS A 45 -9.22 -5.77 -17.76
C LYS A 45 -8.18 -6.57 -18.53
N LYS A 46 -8.63 -7.52 -19.38
CA LYS A 46 -7.76 -8.32 -20.25
C LYS A 46 -7.02 -7.43 -21.24
N TYR A 47 -7.74 -6.59 -21.97
CA TYR A 47 -7.17 -5.60 -22.89
C TYR A 47 -6.14 -4.70 -22.18
N ARG A 48 -6.47 -4.17 -20.99
CA ARG A 48 -5.55 -3.32 -20.22
C ARG A 48 -4.27 -4.08 -19.84
N LYS A 49 -4.39 -5.34 -19.43
CA LYS A 49 -3.23 -6.19 -19.10
C LYS A 49 -2.35 -6.40 -20.33
N GLU A 50 -2.94 -6.77 -21.46
CA GLU A 50 -2.23 -6.97 -22.73
C GLU A 50 -1.58 -5.66 -23.23
N TRP A 51 -2.27 -4.53 -23.11
CA TRP A 51 -1.73 -3.23 -23.47
C TRP A 51 -0.53 -2.86 -22.60
N VAL A 52 -0.63 -3.02 -21.27
CA VAL A 52 0.49 -2.77 -20.36
C VAL A 52 1.68 -3.65 -20.70
N GLU A 53 1.45 -4.92 -21.00
CA GLU A 53 2.50 -5.87 -21.38
C GLU A 53 3.21 -5.45 -22.67
N LYS A 54 2.45 -5.10 -23.72
CA LYS A 54 2.99 -4.64 -25.02
C LYS A 54 3.65 -3.26 -24.95
N ASN A 55 3.28 -2.42 -23.97
CA ASN A 55 3.73 -1.03 -23.86
C ASN A 55 4.60 -0.78 -22.62
N LYS A 56 5.25 -1.81 -22.05
CA LYS A 56 6.13 -1.69 -20.87
C LYS A 56 7.16 -0.57 -21.00
N GLU A 57 7.83 -0.50 -22.15
CA GLU A 57 8.88 0.48 -22.40
C GLU A 57 8.33 1.91 -22.49
N TYR A 58 7.21 2.08 -23.19
CA TYR A 58 6.49 3.35 -23.23
C TYR A 58 6.11 3.82 -21.81
N ILE A 59 5.53 2.94 -20.99
CA ILE A 59 5.14 3.24 -19.61
C ILE A 59 6.37 3.65 -18.78
N ARG A 60 7.50 2.96 -18.94
CA ARG A 60 8.76 3.26 -18.26
C ARG A 60 9.27 4.66 -18.62
N ILE A 61 9.31 4.98 -19.92
CA ILE A 61 9.72 6.30 -20.41
C ILE A 61 8.77 7.40 -19.92
N ALA A 62 7.46 7.18 -20.04
CA ALA A 62 6.45 8.14 -19.59
C ALA A 62 6.54 8.41 -18.09
N THR A 63 6.72 7.35 -17.29
CA THR A 63 6.91 7.46 -15.83
C THR A 63 8.19 8.24 -15.50
N LYS A 64 9.29 7.97 -16.20
CA LYS A 64 10.55 8.71 -16.02
C LYS A 64 10.39 10.19 -16.39
N LYS A 65 9.77 10.50 -17.53
CA LYS A 65 9.47 11.88 -17.95
C LYS A 65 8.61 12.61 -16.93
N TRP A 66 7.57 11.95 -16.41
CA TRP A 66 6.72 12.51 -15.36
C TRP A 66 7.51 12.76 -14.07
N ALA A 67 8.36 11.83 -13.64
CA ALA A 67 9.17 11.96 -12.44
C ALA A 67 10.20 13.09 -12.54
N ILE A 68 10.82 13.29 -13.70
CA ILE A 68 11.72 14.43 -13.93
C ILE A 68 10.96 15.75 -13.84
N LYS A 69 9.80 15.82 -14.52
CA LYS A 69 9.00 17.05 -14.59
C LYS A 69 8.34 17.42 -13.26
N ASN A 70 7.78 16.44 -12.55
CA ASN A 70 6.89 16.67 -11.41
C ASN A 70 7.41 16.10 -10.08
N GLY A 71 8.50 15.31 -10.09
CA GLY A 71 8.92 14.53 -8.94
C GLY A 71 9.24 15.38 -7.70
N LYS A 72 9.93 16.52 -7.87
CA LYS A 72 10.22 17.43 -6.76
C LYS A 72 8.94 18.03 -6.18
N LYS A 73 8.08 18.61 -7.03
CA LYS A 73 6.79 19.19 -6.64
C LYS A 73 5.92 18.16 -5.90
N TYR A 74 5.78 16.96 -6.46
CA TYR A 74 4.99 15.88 -5.86
C TYR A 74 5.53 15.47 -4.49
N ARG A 75 6.87 15.37 -4.32
CA ARG A 75 7.48 15.06 -3.01
C ARG A 75 7.16 16.15 -1.99
N THR A 76 7.38 17.42 -2.35
CA THR A 76 7.12 18.57 -1.47
C THR A 76 5.65 18.68 -1.08
N GLU A 77 4.71 18.54 -2.03
CA GLU A 77 3.27 18.59 -1.75
C GLU A 77 2.83 17.47 -0.79
N LYS A 78 3.36 16.25 -0.97
CA LYS A 78 3.06 15.13 -0.08
C LYS A 78 3.65 15.34 1.31
N GLU A 79 4.87 15.83 1.38
CA GLU A 79 5.54 16.13 2.64
C GLU A 79 4.81 17.25 3.39
N GLN A 80 4.41 18.33 2.72
CA GLN A 80 3.60 19.39 3.32
C GLN A 80 2.22 18.90 3.78
N LYS A 81 1.55 18.06 2.97
CA LYS A 81 0.21 17.57 3.29
C LYS A 81 0.17 16.64 4.51
N TYR A 82 1.19 15.80 4.69
CA TYR A 82 1.18 14.76 5.71
C TYR A 82 2.24 14.94 6.80
N GLY A 83 3.19 15.86 6.63
CA GLY A 83 4.38 15.96 7.46
C GLY A 83 5.29 14.72 7.38
N LEU A 84 5.22 13.97 6.28
CA LEU A 84 5.92 12.69 6.09
C LEU A 84 6.65 12.64 4.75
N GLY A 85 7.89 12.13 4.78
CA GLY A 85 8.66 11.89 3.55
C GLY A 85 8.00 10.84 2.65
N ILE A 86 8.17 10.99 1.34
CA ILE A 86 7.53 10.09 0.35
C ILE A 86 7.94 8.63 0.53
N GLY A 87 9.18 8.35 0.95
CA GLY A 87 9.65 6.99 1.19
C GLY A 87 8.92 6.31 2.35
N THR A 88 8.60 7.05 3.40
CA THR A 88 7.79 6.58 4.52
C THR A 88 6.38 6.25 4.05
N ILE A 89 5.76 7.15 3.28
CA ILE A 89 4.41 6.94 2.72
C ILE A 89 4.38 5.72 1.80
N GLN A 90 5.39 5.54 0.95
CA GLN A 90 5.45 4.40 0.03
C GLN A 90 5.65 3.06 0.74
N ARG A 91 6.44 3.04 1.83
CA ARG A 91 6.73 1.81 2.57
C ARG A 91 5.60 1.38 3.50
N TYR A 92 5.02 2.31 4.25
CA TYR A 92 4.06 2.00 5.32
C TYR A 92 2.62 2.38 4.95
N GLY A 93 2.43 3.25 3.96
CA GLY A 93 1.16 3.91 3.73
C GLY A 93 0.92 5.07 4.70
N VAL A 94 0.09 6.04 4.30
CA VAL A 94 -0.17 7.27 5.07
C VAL A 94 -0.77 6.96 6.44
N LYS A 95 -1.79 6.09 6.49
CA LYS A 95 -2.55 5.83 7.73
C LYS A 95 -1.69 5.19 8.81
N ILE A 96 -0.92 4.16 8.46
CA ILE A 96 -0.04 3.45 9.42
C ILE A 96 1.09 4.37 9.85
N ALA A 97 1.74 5.06 8.91
CA ALA A 97 2.84 5.97 9.26
C ALA A 97 2.39 7.07 10.23
N LEU A 98 1.28 7.76 9.94
CA LEU A 98 0.75 8.79 10.84
C LEU A 98 0.44 8.20 12.22
N PHE A 99 -0.27 7.08 12.29
CA PHE A 99 -0.58 6.43 13.55
C PHE A 99 0.67 6.13 14.39
N VAL A 100 1.71 5.56 13.77
CA VAL A 100 2.95 5.18 14.46
C VAL A 100 3.72 6.42 14.95
N TYR A 101 3.79 7.48 14.13
CA TYR A 101 4.41 8.74 14.55
C TYR A 101 3.64 9.42 15.68
N ASP A 102 2.31 9.44 15.59
CA ASP A 102 1.45 10.08 16.60
C ASP A 102 1.44 9.29 17.92
N ARG A 103 1.45 7.94 17.87
CA ARG A 103 1.62 7.08 19.06
C ARG A 103 2.92 7.38 19.80
N ALA A 104 4.01 7.62 19.06
CA ALA A 104 5.31 7.96 19.62
C ALA A 104 5.45 9.43 20.02
N GLU A 105 4.36 10.21 20.01
CA GLU A 105 4.36 11.66 20.23
C GLU A 105 5.38 12.41 19.36
N ARG A 106 5.68 11.87 18.17
CA ARG A 106 6.73 12.37 17.28
C ARG A 106 8.08 12.54 18.00
N LYS A 107 8.41 11.57 18.86
CA LYS A 107 9.69 11.45 19.55
C LYS A 107 10.30 10.07 19.28
N CYS A 108 11.61 9.99 19.45
CA CYS A 108 12.32 8.73 19.44
C CYS A 108 11.95 7.93 20.70
N GLU A 109 11.31 6.79 20.53
CA GLU A 109 10.89 5.91 21.63
C GLU A 109 12.08 5.33 22.43
N GLN A 110 13.32 5.47 21.92
CA GLN A 110 14.54 5.02 22.60
C GLN A 110 15.27 6.11 23.39
N CYS A 111 15.21 7.38 22.96
CA CYS A 111 16.02 8.46 23.56
C CYS A 111 15.28 9.79 23.74
N GLY A 112 14.00 9.87 23.39
CA GLY A 112 13.18 11.08 23.49
C GLY A 112 13.48 12.19 22.47
N GLY A 113 14.47 12.03 21.60
CA GLY A 113 14.83 13.07 20.62
C GLY A 113 13.76 13.25 19.55
N GLU A 114 13.56 14.48 19.07
CA GLU A 114 12.47 14.84 18.12
C GLU A 114 12.93 14.92 16.65
N ASN A 115 14.23 14.84 16.41
CA ASN A 115 14.83 15.06 15.09
C ASN A 115 15.19 13.75 14.38
N ASP A 116 15.11 13.77 13.04
CA ASP A 116 15.52 12.69 12.13
C ASP A 116 14.92 11.32 12.51
N LEU A 117 13.60 11.33 12.75
CA LEU A 117 12.83 10.16 13.15
C LEU A 117 12.50 9.25 11.98
N THR A 118 12.62 7.94 12.21
CA THR A 118 12.34 6.90 11.23
C THR A 118 11.59 5.74 11.87
N ILE A 119 10.67 5.13 11.13
CA ILE A 119 9.96 3.93 11.54
C ILE A 119 10.86 2.71 11.31
N HIS A 120 11.02 1.90 12.35
CA HIS A 120 11.78 0.65 12.38
C HIS A 120 10.85 -0.54 12.64
N HIS A 121 11.17 -1.69 12.02
CA HIS A 121 10.53 -2.97 12.28
C HIS A 121 11.28 -3.73 13.38
N LEU A 122 10.62 -4.05 14.49
CA LEU A 122 11.22 -4.75 15.65
C LEU A 122 11.71 -6.16 15.29
N ASP A 123 10.97 -6.86 14.43
CA ASP A 123 11.33 -8.17 13.89
C ASP A 123 12.49 -8.14 12.88
N GLN A 124 12.97 -6.96 12.48
CA GLN A 124 14.02 -6.74 11.47
C GLN A 124 13.67 -7.29 10.08
N GLN A 125 12.39 -7.53 9.78
CA GLN A 125 11.96 -8.13 8.53
C GLN A 125 11.69 -7.10 7.41
N GLY A 126 11.77 -5.80 7.69
CA GLY A 126 11.45 -4.72 6.74
C GLY A 126 12.04 -4.86 5.33
N ARG A 127 13.29 -4.43 5.11
CA ARG A 127 13.90 -4.49 3.75
C ARG A 127 14.21 -5.92 3.28
N ASN A 128 14.42 -6.84 4.21
CA ASN A 128 14.77 -8.23 3.89
C ASN A 128 13.60 -8.94 3.20
N PHE A 129 12.36 -8.66 3.61
CA PHE A 129 11.18 -9.25 2.99
C PHE A 129 10.89 -8.57 1.65
N GLU A 130 10.99 -7.25 1.58
CA GLU A 130 10.88 -6.49 0.31
C GLU A 130 11.83 -7.07 -0.77
N ASN A 131 13.09 -7.34 -0.41
CA ASN A 131 14.08 -7.90 -1.34
C ASN A 131 13.77 -9.33 -1.80
N ARG A 132 12.99 -10.09 -1.03
CA ARG A 132 12.54 -11.45 -1.35
C ARG A 132 11.17 -11.48 -2.03
N GLY A 133 10.59 -10.30 -2.34
CA GLY A 133 9.23 -10.19 -2.88
C GLY A 133 8.13 -10.52 -1.86
N LEU A 134 8.46 -10.58 -0.57
CA LEU A 134 7.52 -10.78 0.52
C LEU A 134 7.01 -9.43 1.03
N GLN A 135 5.76 -9.41 1.50
CA GLN A 135 5.19 -8.23 2.16
C GLN A 135 5.90 -8.01 3.50
N PRO A 136 6.45 -6.82 3.78
CA PRO A 136 7.01 -6.52 5.09
C PRO A 136 5.90 -6.54 6.15
N ASN A 137 6.23 -7.00 7.36
CA ASN A 137 5.32 -7.04 8.49
C ASN A 137 5.06 -5.62 9.04
N ASN A 138 4.12 -4.91 8.43
CA ASN A 138 3.71 -3.57 8.84
C ASN A 138 2.62 -3.56 9.93
N ASP A 139 2.56 -4.60 10.76
CA ASP A 139 1.74 -4.58 11.98
C ASP A 139 2.19 -3.42 12.89
N ILE A 140 1.24 -2.66 13.41
CA ILE A 140 1.49 -1.49 14.25
C ILE A 140 2.33 -1.84 15.49
N GLU A 141 2.12 -3.04 16.05
CA GLU A 141 2.86 -3.53 17.22
C GLU A 141 4.31 -3.91 16.88
N ASN A 142 4.60 -4.17 15.60
CA ASN A 142 5.95 -4.44 15.11
C ASN A 142 6.71 -3.17 14.70
N LEU A 143 6.07 -1.99 14.74
CA LEU A 143 6.67 -0.74 14.33
C LEU A 143 7.03 0.14 15.54
N VAL A 144 8.21 0.75 15.48
CA VAL A 144 8.72 1.69 16.49
C VAL A 144 9.35 2.91 15.82
N VAL A 145 9.22 4.09 16.42
CA VAL A 145 9.83 5.32 15.94
C VAL A 145 11.15 5.56 16.66
N TRP A 146 12.25 5.56 15.92
CA TRP A 146 13.58 5.90 16.45
C TRP A 146 14.23 7.03 15.65
N CYS A 147 15.05 7.85 16.30
CA CYS A 147 15.94 8.75 15.58
C CYS A 147 17.00 7.93 14.82
N ARG A 148 17.54 8.48 13.72
CA ARG A 148 18.54 7.79 12.89
C ARG A 148 19.76 7.31 13.68
N ARG A 149 20.19 8.06 14.72
CA ARG A 149 21.29 7.66 15.62
C ARG A 149 20.96 6.39 16.39
N CYS A 150 19.79 6.32 17.05
CA CYS A 150 19.34 5.13 17.79
C CYS A 150 19.13 3.95 16.86
N HIS A 151 18.48 4.17 15.72
CA HIS A 151 18.27 3.14 14.70
C HIS A 151 19.60 2.56 14.18
N GLY A 152 20.58 3.41 13.85
CA GLY A 152 21.91 2.97 13.43
C GLY A 152 22.66 2.22 14.54
N SER A 153 22.54 2.68 15.80
CA SER A 153 23.15 2.01 16.96
C SER A 153 22.60 0.60 17.17
N PHE A 154 21.28 0.41 17.00
CA PHE A 154 20.63 -0.90 17.10
C PHE A 154 21.20 -1.89 16.09
N HIS A 155 21.22 -1.54 14.80
CA HIS A 155 21.82 -2.38 13.75
C HIS A 155 23.31 -2.62 13.96
N GLY A 156 24.03 -1.62 14.49
CA GLY A 156 25.45 -1.75 14.84
C GLY A 156 25.71 -2.79 15.94
N LYS A 157 24.84 -2.87 16.96
CA LYS A 157 24.96 -3.86 18.05
C LYS A 157 24.68 -5.29 17.57
N GLN A 158 23.67 -5.48 16.72
CA GLN A 158 23.30 -6.79 16.19
C GLN A 158 24.43 -7.44 15.38
N ASN A 159 25.07 -6.64 14.53
CA ASN A 159 26.20 -7.12 13.72
C ASN A 159 27.40 -7.57 14.57
N LYS A 160 27.61 -6.95 15.75
CA LYS A 160 28.68 -7.38 16.68
C LYS A 160 28.35 -8.70 17.36
N GLY A 161 27.08 -8.96 17.68
CA GLY A 161 26.62 -10.24 18.25
C GLY A 161 26.82 -11.41 17.30
N ILE A 162 26.45 -11.23 16.02
CA ILE A 162 26.59 -12.26 14.97
C ILE A 162 28.07 -12.59 14.71
N LYS A 163 28.97 -11.60 14.72
CA LYS A 163 30.41 -11.86 14.54
C LYS A 163 31.03 -12.63 15.72
N LYS A 164 30.51 -12.45 16.94
CA LYS A 164 30.97 -13.18 18.13
C LYS A 164 30.50 -14.63 18.16
N SER A 165 29.28 -14.93 17.69
CA SER A 165 28.77 -16.31 17.66
C SER A 165 29.49 -17.18 16.61
N LYS A 166 29.84 -16.62 15.45
CA LYS A 166 30.61 -17.35 14.41
C LYS A 166 32.04 -17.72 14.82
N LYS A 167 32.63 -17.03 15.80
CA LYS A 167 33.99 -17.32 16.30
C LYS A 167 34.05 -18.45 17.35
N LYS A 168 32.90 -18.93 17.85
CA LYS A 168 32.83 -19.97 18.91
C LYS A 168 32.54 -21.39 18.38
N VAL A 169 32.46 -21.56 17.07
CA VAL A 169 32.15 -22.87 16.42
C VAL A 169 33.36 -23.35 15.60
N GLY A 170 34.56 -22.96 16.01
CA GLY A 170 35.83 -23.39 15.42
C GLY A 170 36.75 -23.92 16.49
#